data_AF-A0A4Q9UYG9-F1
#
_entry.id   AF-A0A4Q9UYG9-F1
#
_cell.length_a   1.000
_cell.length_b   1.000
_cell.length_c   1.000
_cell.angle_alpha   90.00
_cell.angle_beta   90.00
_cell.angle_gamma   90.00
#
_symmetry.space_group_name_H-M   'P 1'
#
loop_
_entity.id
_entity.type
_entity.pdbx_description
1 polymer ?
#
loop_
_entity_poly.entity_id
_entity_poly.type
_entity_poly.pdbx_seq_one_letter_code
_entity_poly.pdbx_strand_id
1 'polypeptide(L)'
;MTKRLETGRNNTVTDKYVTLTVEAESVEDAKIQLARMVAEDSALIREIGGCKATQLDGTQRVRLLQHFLRPGIQPDFTFDELVGQALSTKDAVSPMSIDVSRSDRVSLSGAGEKYWQTLVLRKLPPYMSDRVLKELADIPLDIAVSIHIDPLDQSEGLSLVKRQIASMDIQRGNELRKLAKQGLGEDMLPHELQASHDEAIQLRNELEQSNEKLFSTTIVIGVAASTVNELVKNVERVQRVCGKHSCNLEILRFMQLNGLNALLPLGRNDIPINRTLTTAALAIMMPFT
;
A
#
# COMPACT_ATOMS: atom_id res chain seq x y z
N MET A 1 -20.80 -6.11 -14.29
CA MET A 1 -19.59 -5.32 -14.59
C MET A 1 -18.96 -5.78 -15.91
N THR A 2 -19.75 -6.05 -16.97
CA THR A 2 -19.33 -6.96 -18.06
C THR A 2 -19.70 -6.48 -19.48
N LYS A 3 -19.81 -5.16 -19.71
CA LYS A 3 -20.23 -4.65 -21.04
C LYS A 3 -19.34 -3.54 -21.63
N ARG A 4 -18.03 -3.58 -21.35
CA ARG A 4 -17.04 -2.61 -21.89
C ARG A 4 -15.70 -3.25 -22.29
N LEU A 5 -15.72 -4.46 -22.85
CA LEU A 5 -14.51 -5.13 -23.34
C LEU A 5 -14.35 -5.06 -24.86
N GLU A 6 -15.19 -4.30 -25.56
CA GLU A 6 -15.10 -4.14 -27.02
C GLU A 6 -14.69 -2.71 -27.36
N THR A 7 -13.37 -2.47 -27.40
CA THR A 7 -12.63 -1.57 -28.31
C THR A 7 -11.43 -0.96 -27.59
N GLY A 8 -10.24 -1.53 -27.79
CA GLY A 8 -8.99 -0.93 -27.33
C GLY A 8 -7.93 -1.98 -26.99
N ARG A 9 -6.69 -1.73 -27.37
CA ARG A 9 -5.55 -2.67 -27.31
C ARG A 9 -5.07 -3.04 -25.90
N ASN A 10 -5.80 -2.66 -24.83
CA ASN A 10 -5.54 -3.03 -23.44
C ASN A 10 -6.79 -3.70 -22.85
N ASN A 11 -6.71 -5.02 -22.64
CA ASN A 11 -7.78 -5.85 -22.09
C ASN A 11 -7.78 -5.84 -20.54
N THR A 12 -7.28 -4.77 -19.93
CA THR A 12 -7.12 -4.60 -18.48
C THR A 12 -8.05 -3.53 -17.96
N VAL A 13 -8.76 -3.84 -16.88
CA VAL A 13 -9.56 -2.89 -16.11
C VAL A 13 -8.81 -2.62 -14.82
N THR A 14 -8.61 -1.35 -14.49
CA THR A 14 -7.97 -0.92 -13.24
C THR A 14 -8.98 -0.12 -12.43
N ASP A 15 -9.45 -0.72 -11.35
CA ASP A 15 -10.30 -0.03 -10.37
C ASP A 15 -9.42 0.56 -9.25
N LYS A 16 -9.70 1.81 -8.88
CA LYS A 16 -8.98 2.54 -7.83
C LYS A 16 -9.91 2.80 -6.67
N TYR A 17 -9.47 2.48 -5.46
CA TYR A 17 -10.25 2.65 -4.24
C TYR A 17 -9.46 3.48 -3.23
N VAL A 18 -10.16 4.38 -2.54
CA VAL A 18 -9.65 5.07 -1.36
C VAL A 18 -10.49 4.60 -0.18
N THR A 19 -9.84 4.09 0.86
CA THR A 19 -10.49 3.70 2.12
C THR A 19 -10.04 4.63 3.21
N LEU A 20 -10.98 5.33 3.83
CA LEU A 20 -10.73 6.22 4.96
C LEU A 20 -11.12 5.50 6.25
N THR A 21 -10.29 5.65 7.27
CA THR A 21 -10.49 5.09 8.61
C THR A 21 -10.28 6.18 9.64
N VAL A 22 -11.02 6.11 10.75
CA VAL A 22 -10.90 7.01 11.89
C VAL A 22 -10.94 6.22 13.18
N GLU A 23 -10.24 6.70 14.20
CA GLU A 23 -10.41 6.26 15.58
C GLU A 23 -11.30 7.27 16.31
N ALA A 24 -12.36 6.77 16.95
CA ALA A 24 -13.33 7.59 17.67
C ALA A 24 -13.90 6.82 18.86
N GLU A 25 -14.37 7.56 19.87
CA GLU A 25 -14.89 6.99 21.12
C GLU A 25 -16.22 6.25 20.93
N SER A 26 -17.00 6.63 19.90
CA SER A 26 -18.29 6.03 19.58
C SER A 26 -18.46 5.79 18.08
N VAL A 27 -19.38 4.89 17.72
CA VAL A 27 -19.72 4.60 16.32
C VAL A 27 -20.42 5.79 15.68
N GLU A 28 -21.22 6.52 16.44
CA GLU A 28 -21.92 7.73 16.01
C GLU A 28 -20.92 8.84 15.63
N ASP A 29 -19.92 9.09 16.49
CA ASP A 29 -18.88 10.08 16.22
C ASP A 29 -18.02 9.67 15.01
N ALA A 30 -17.65 8.39 14.91
CA ALA A 30 -16.93 7.85 13.77
C ALA A 30 -17.69 8.10 12.45
N LYS A 31 -19.00 7.87 12.44
CA LYS A 31 -19.86 8.11 11.25
C LYS A 31 -19.87 9.57 10.85
N ILE A 32 -19.98 10.50 11.81
CA ILE A 32 -19.99 11.94 11.54
C ILE A 32 -18.65 12.37 10.94
N GLN A 33 -17.54 11.95 11.56
CA GLN A 33 -16.19 12.27 11.07
C GLN A 33 -15.95 11.71 9.66
N LEU A 34 -16.27 10.44 9.43
CA LEU A 34 -16.13 9.81 8.11
C LEU A 34 -17.00 10.49 7.04
N ALA A 35 -18.25 10.86 7.36
CA ALA A 35 -19.12 11.54 6.40
C ALA A 35 -18.54 12.89 5.97
N ARG A 36 -17.95 13.64 6.91
CA ARG A 36 -17.24 14.89 6.60
C ARG A 36 -16.01 14.64 5.72
N MET A 37 -15.13 13.72 6.11
CA MET A 37 -13.92 13.40 5.34
C MET A 37 -14.26 12.92 3.92
N VAL A 38 -15.25 12.05 3.76
CA VAL A 38 -15.69 11.58 2.44
C VAL A 38 -16.17 12.74 1.57
N ALA A 39 -16.91 13.70 2.14
CA ALA A 39 -17.39 14.87 1.38
C ALA A 39 -16.24 15.77 0.93
N GLU A 40 -15.29 16.05 1.83
CA GLU A 40 -14.10 16.87 1.59
C GLU A 40 -13.17 16.21 0.56
N ASP A 41 -12.75 14.96 0.81
CA ASP A 41 -11.82 14.23 -0.06
C ASP A 41 -12.43 13.95 -1.44
N SER A 42 -13.73 13.67 -1.50
CA SER A 42 -14.41 13.52 -2.79
C SER A 42 -14.45 14.82 -3.57
N ALA A 43 -14.49 15.98 -2.89
CA ALA A 43 -14.41 17.29 -3.56
C ALA A 43 -13.00 17.53 -4.10
N LEU A 44 -11.96 17.30 -3.29
CA LEU A 44 -10.57 17.42 -3.71
C LEU A 44 -10.23 16.51 -4.90
N ILE A 45 -10.69 15.25 -4.89
CA ILE A 45 -10.48 14.31 -6.01
C ILE A 45 -11.14 14.83 -7.30
N ARG A 46 -12.29 15.52 -7.22
CA ARG A 46 -12.94 16.08 -8.42
C ARG A 46 -12.17 17.25 -9.03
N GLU A 47 -11.33 17.94 -8.25
CA GLU A 47 -10.45 19.00 -8.74
C GLU A 47 -9.28 18.42 -9.55
N ILE A 48 -8.90 17.17 -9.30
CA ILE A 48 -7.94 16.42 -10.10
C ILE A 48 -8.62 16.07 -11.43
N GLY A 49 -8.27 16.81 -12.49
CA GLY A 49 -8.95 16.77 -13.78
C GLY A 49 -9.24 15.35 -14.30
N GLY A 50 -10.50 15.08 -14.63
CA GLY A 50 -10.94 13.80 -15.19
C GLY A 50 -11.31 12.72 -14.15
N CYS A 51 -11.05 12.96 -12.87
CA CYS A 51 -11.43 12.03 -11.80
C CYS A 51 -12.90 12.19 -11.39
N LYS A 52 -13.53 11.07 -11.04
CA LYS A 52 -14.85 11.02 -10.40
C LYS A 52 -14.75 10.18 -9.14
N ALA A 53 -15.08 10.78 -8.00
CA ALA A 53 -15.22 10.06 -6.74
C ALA A 53 -16.66 9.56 -6.60
N THR A 54 -16.83 8.27 -6.30
CA THR A 54 -18.15 7.68 -5.99
C THR A 54 -17.99 6.83 -4.73
N GLN A 55 -18.82 7.10 -3.73
CA GLN A 55 -18.81 6.34 -2.48
C GLN A 55 -19.45 4.96 -2.73
N LEU A 56 -18.77 3.91 -2.27
CA LEU A 56 -19.33 2.56 -2.30
C LEU A 56 -20.29 2.34 -1.13
N ASP A 57 -21.46 1.78 -1.42
CA ASP A 57 -22.41 1.32 -0.40
C ASP A 57 -21.99 -0.04 0.20
N GLY A 58 -22.74 -0.50 1.22
CA GLY A 58 -22.46 -1.78 1.88
C GLY A 58 -22.50 -2.98 0.94
N THR A 59 -23.44 -3.00 -0.02
CA THR A 59 -23.60 -4.09 -0.98
C THR A 59 -22.41 -4.16 -1.93
N GLN A 60 -22.01 -3.01 -2.48
CA GLN A 60 -20.86 -2.88 -3.37
C GLN A 60 -19.55 -3.26 -2.65
N ARG A 61 -19.39 -2.88 -1.37
CA ARG A 61 -18.23 -3.29 -0.57
C ARG A 61 -18.19 -4.81 -0.35
N VAL A 62 -19.31 -5.45 -0.06
CA VAL A 62 -19.36 -6.93 0.11
C VAL A 62 -19.03 -7.62 -1.21
N ARG A 63 -19.58 -7.17 -2.34
CA ARG A 63 -19.26 -7.70 -3.68
C ARG A 63 -17.78 -7.54 -4.01
N LEU A 64 -17.18 -6.40 -3.64
CA LEU A 64 -15.74 -6.18 -3.80
C LEU A 64 -14.93 -7.21 -3.00
N LEU A 65 -15.31 -7.49 -1.75
CA LEU A 65 -14.64 -8.53 -0.96
C LEU A 65 -14.84 -9.94 -1.54
N GLN A 66 -16.02 -10.26 -2.08
CA GLN A 66 -16.26 -11.53 -2.78
C GLN A 66 -15.31 -11.70 -3.97
N HIS A 67 -15.01 -10.63 -4.71
CA HIS A 67 -14.06 -10.68 -5.84
C HIS A 67 -12.65 -11.13 -5.42
N PHE A 68 -12.18 -10.67 -4.26
CA PHE A 68 -10.88 -11.07 -3.70
C PHE A 68 -10.90 -12.49 -3.13
N LEU A 69 -11.97 -12.83 -2.39
CA LEU A 69 -11.97 -13.95 -1.47
C LEU A 69 -12.75 -15.18 -1.95
N ARG A 70 -13.67 -15.06 -2.91
CA ARG A 70 -14.53 -16.16 -3.37
C ARG A 70 -14.19 -16.59 -4.81
N PRO A 71 -13.23 -17.50 -5.00
CA PRO A 71 -12.83 -17.95 -6.33
C PRO A 71 -13.96 -18.68 -7.07
N GLY A 72 -14.07 -18.42 -8.37
CA GLY A 72 -15.01 -19.10 -9.27
C GLY A 72 -16.46 -18.61 -9.18
N ILE A 73 -16.75 -17.58 -8.37
CA ILE A 73 -18.10 -17.05 -8.18
C ILE A 73 -18.15 -15.60 -8.68
N GLN A 74 -19.24 -15.23 -9.35
CA GLN A 74 -19.51 -13.84 -9.72
C GLN A 74 -20.03 -13.08 -8.48
N PRO A 75 -19.46 -11.91 -8.13
CA PRO A 75 -19.97 -11.14 -7.00
C PRO A 75 -21.37 -10.56 -7.26
N ASP A 76 -22.40 -11.17 -6.68
CA ASP A 76 -23.81 -10.82 -6.89
C ASP A 76 -24.58 -10.48 -5.60
N PHE A 77 -23.92 -10.54 -4.44
CA PHE A 77 -24.51 -10.35 -3.10
C PHE A 77 -25.57 -9.25 -3.02
N THR A 78 -26.65 -9.54 -2.29
CA THR A 78 -27.68 -8.59 -1.85
C THR A 78 -28.02 -8.79 -0.38
N PHE A 79 -28.38 -7.72 0.34
CA PHE A 79 -28.76 -7.84 1.75
C PHE A 79 -30.05 -8.64 1.99
N ASP A 80 -30.90 -8.78 0.96
CA ASP A 80 -32.14 -9.58 1.02
C ASP A 80 -31.84 -11.05 1.37
N GLU A 81 -30.66 -11.56 0.98
CA GLU A 81 -30.20 -12.92 1.30
C GLU A 81 -29.97 -13.14 2.81
N LEU A 82 -29.71 -12.07 3.57
CA LEU A 82 -29.48 -12.15 5.02
C LEU A 82 -30.79 -12.07 5.82
N VAL A 83 -31.88 -11.60 5.23
CA VAL A 83 -33.15 -11.41 5.92
C VAL A 83 -33.75 -12.76 6.31
N GLY A 84 -34.12 -12.91 7.59
CA GLY A 84 -34.71 -14.15 8.11
C GLY A 84 -33.72 -15.29 8.32
N GLN A 85 -32.42 -15.05 8.11
CA GLN A 85 -31.34 -16.01 8.38
C GLN A 85 -30.43 -15.45 9.48
N ALA A 86 -29.79 -16.33 10.25
CA ALA A 86 -28.76 -15.95 11.23
C ALA A 86 -27.39 -15.71 10.56
N LEU A 87 -27.40 -15.17 9.33
CA LEU A 87 -26.20 -14.93 8.53
C LEU A 87 -25.71 -13.50 8.68
N SER A 88 -24.42 -13.33 8.48
CA SER A 88 -23.72 -12.05 8.44
C SER A 88 -23.06 -11.84 7.09
N THR A 89 -22.58 -10.62 6.84
CA THR A 89 -21.77 -10.32 5.65
C THR A 89 -20.47 -11.13 5.60
N LYS A 90 -19.98 -11.66 6.74
CA LYS A 90 -18.80 -12.54 6.77
C LYS A 90 -19.08 -13.88 6.10
N ASP A 91 -20.28 -14.41 6.26
CA ASP A 91 -20.70 -15.66 5.62
C ASP A 91 -20.79 -15.50 4.10
N ALA A 92 -21.20 -14.31 3.64
CA ALA A 92 -21.29 -13.98 2.22
C ALA A 92 -19.92 -13.81 1.54
N VAL A 93 -18.86 -13.43 2.27
CA VAL A 93 -17.52 -13.18 1.70
C VAL A 93 -16.52 -14.31 1.94
N SER A 94 -16.79 -15.22 2.89
CA SER A 94 -15.85 -16.28 3.23
C SER A 94 -15.63 -17.23 2.04
N PRO A 95 -14.38 -17.62 1.74
CA PRO A 95 -14.09 -18.79 0.91
C PRO A 95 -14.57 -20.07 1.62
N MET A 96 -14.60 -21.20 0.88
CA MET A 96 -14.89 -22.51 1.47
C MET A 96 -13.70 -23.06 2.25
N SER A 97 -12.47 -22.72 1.85
CA SER A 97 -11.27 -23.02 2.63
C SER A 97 -10.20 -21.94 2.46
N ILE A 98 -9.35 -21.81 3.47
CA ILE A 98 -8.13 -21.01 3.44
C ILE A 98 -6.98 -21.92 3.87
N ASP A 99 -6.03 -22.16 2.98
CA ASP A 99 -4.80 -22.89 3.27
C ASP A 99 -3.60 -21.93 3.33
N VAL A 100 -2.96 -21.88 4.49
CA VAL A 100 -1.76 -21.09 4.80
C VAL A 100 -0.57 -21.97 5.20
N SER A 101 -0.62 -23.27 4.89
CA SER A 101 0.45 -24.22 5.18
C SER A 101 1.76 -23.88 4.46
N ARG A 102 1.67 -23.17 3.33
CA ARG A 102 2.81 -22.68 2.56
C ARG A 102 3.24 -21.32 3.10
N SER A 103 4.53 -21.18 3.35
CA SER A 103 5.08 -19.92 3.85
C SER A 103 4.90 -18.76 2.88
N ASP A 104 4.74 -19.01 1.59
CA ASP A 104 4.85 -18.01 0.53
C ASP A 104 3.59 -17.75 -0.26
N ARG A 105 2.47 -18.40 0.07
CA ARG A 105 1.17 -18.15 -0.55
C ARG A 105 0.00 -18.44 0.39
N VAL A 106 -1.17 -17.89 0.07
CA VAL A 106 -2.47 -18.34 0.56
C VAL A 106 -3.22 -19.04 -0.57
N SER A 107 -3.83 -20.18 -0.30
CA SER A 107 -4.74 -20.85 -1.24
C SER A 107 -6.18 -20.72 -0.76
N LEU A 108 -7.04 -20.20 -1.64
CA LEU A 108 -8.48 -20.09 -1.40
C LEU A 108 -9.19 -21.08 -2.32
N SER A 109 -10.08 -21.90 -1.76
CA SER A 109 -10.93 -22.81 -2.52
C SER A 109 -12.41 -22.49 -2.34
N GLY A 110 -13.22 -22.90 -3.32
CA GLY A 110 -14.65 -22.68 -3.37
C GLY A 110 -15.25 -23.28 -4.63
N ALA A 111 -15.91 -22.46 -5.46
CA ALA A 111 -16.33 -22.89 -6.80
C ALA A 111 -15.15 -23.00 -7.79
N GLY A 112 -13.98 -22.51 -7.41
CA GLY A 112 -12.72 -22.70 -8.09
C GLY A 112 -11.54 -22.52 -7.13
N GLU A 113 -10.33 -22.48 -7.69
CA GLU A 113 -9.09 -22.27 -6.95
C GLU A 113 -8.54 -20.86 -7.24
N LYS A 114 -8.07 -20.17 -6.20
CA LYS A 114 -7.29 -18.94 -6.33
C LYS A 114 -6.14 -18.96 -5.34
N TYR A 115 -4.94 -18.77 -5.87
CA TYR A 115 -3.72 -18.68 -5.07
C TYR A 115 -3.27 -17.23 -5.05
N TRP A 116 -2.98 -16.70 -3.87
CA TRP A 116 -2.42 -15.37 -3.67
C TRP A 116 -0.97 -15.48 -3.19
N GLN A 117 -0.07 -14.72 -3.79
CA GLN A 117 1.25 -14.44 -3.24
C GLN A 117 1.39 -12.93 -3.02
N THR A 118 1.68 -12.55 -1.78
CA THR A 118 1.80 -11.16 -1.37
C THR A 118 3.26 -10.78 -1.14
N LEU A 119 3.61 -9.61 -1.66
CA LEU A 119 4.93 -9.02 -1.59
C LEU A 119 4.83 -7.61 -0.99
N VAL A 120 5.92 -7.14 -0.40
CA VAL A 120 6.05 -5.81 0.18
C VAL A 120 7.22 -5.07 -0.45
N LEU A 121 7.05 -3.78 -0.71
CA LEU A 121 8.15 -2.90 -1.07
C LEU A 121 8.79 -2.38 0.22
N ARG A 122 9.80 -3.11 0.73
CA ARG A 122 10.48 -2.75 1.99
C ARG A 122 11.39 -1.53 1.84
N LYS A 123 12.03 -1.35 0.69
CA LYS A 123 12.95 -0.24 0.42
C LYS A 123 12.43 0.54 -0.77
N LEU A 124 12.14 1.82 -0.54
CA LEU A 124 11.79 2.74 -1.61
C LEU A 124 13.08 3.25 -2.28
N PRO A 125 13.11 3.35 -3.61
CA PRO A 125 14.22 3.99 -4.30
C PRO A 125 14.26 5.49 -3.95
N PRO A 126 15.44 6.15 -3.99
CA PRO A 126 15.56 7.58 -3.74
C PRO A 126 14.70 8.44 -4.68
N TYR A 127 14.49 7.95 -5.90
CA TYR A 127 13.57 8.52 -6.88
C TYR A 127 12.60 7.43 -7.31
N MET A 128 11.32 7.65 -7.01
CA MET A 128 10.23 6.84 -7.54
C MET A 128 9.45 7.67 -8.56
N SER A 129 8.80 7.00 -9.52
CA SER A 129 7.82 7.65 -10.38
C SER A 129 6.53 6.84 -10.39
N ASP A 130 5.43 7.50 -10.70
CA ASP A 130 4.10 6.93 -10.95
C ASP A 130 4.11 5.81 -12.01
N ARG A 131 5.15 5.75 -12.85
CA ARG A 131 5.34 4.74 -13.90
C ARG A 131 5.28 3.32 -13.40
N VAL A 132 5.73 3.03 -12.17
CA VAL A 132 5.66 1.67 -11.61
C VAL A 132 4.22 1.20 -11.51
N LEU A 133 3.33 2.03 -10.96
CA LEU A 133 1.93 1.70 -10.78
C LEU A 133 1.21 1.60 -12.13
N LYS A 134 1.57 2.48 -13.08
CA LYS A 134 1.06 2.41 -14.45
C LYS A 134 1.46 1.12 -15.16
N GLU A 135 2.75 0.75 -15.13
CA GLU A 135 3.22 -0.49 -15.75
C GLU A 135 2.60 -1.72 -15.08
N LEU A 136 2.37 -1.71 -13.76
CA LEU A 136 1.67 -2.78 -13.07
C LEU A 136 0.20 -2.89 -13.52
N ALA A 137 -0.49 -1.76 -13.68
CA ALA A 137 -1.88 -1.70 -14.15
C ALA A 137 -2.05 -2.21 -15.60
N ASP A 138 -1.03 -2.07 -16.44
CA ASP A 138 -1.02 -2.54 -17.82
C ASP A 138 -0.75 -4.06 -17.94
N ILE A 139 -0.40 -4.75 -16.85
CA ILE A 139 -0.19 -6.19 -16.86
C ILE A 139 -1.56 -6.91 -16.85
N PRO A 140 -1.88 -7.78 -17.84
CA PRO A 140 -3.14 -8.51 -17.89
C PRO A 140 -3.17 -9.70 -16.93
N LEU A 141 -3.04 -9.43 -15.64
CA LEU A 141 -3.04 -10.39 -14.54
C LEU A 141 -3.93 -9.88 -13.39
N ASP A 142 -4.35 -10.78 -12.50
CA ASP A 142 -5.03 -10.41 -11.25
C ASP A 142 -3.98 -9.89 -10.26
N ILE A 143 -3.83 -8.57 -10.21
CA ILE A 143 -2.88 -7.85 -9.36
C ILE A 143 -3.66 -6.86 -8.49
N ALA A 144 -3.37 -6.88 -7.19
CA ALA A 144 -3.85 -5.87 -6.26
C ALA A 144 -2.65 -5.11 -5.69
N VAL A 145 -2.72 -3.79 -5.68
CA VAL A 145 -1.73 -2.92 -5.03
C VAL A 145 -2.42 -2.13 -3.94
N SER A 146 -1.89 -2.18 -2.73
CA SER A 146 -2.42 -1.47 -1.57
C SER A 146 -1.32 -0.60 -0.97
N ILE A 147 -1.63 0.69 -0.81
CA ILE A 147 -0.75 1.68 -0.19
C ILE A 147 -1.45 2.15 1.08
N HIS A 148 -0.96 1.70 2.23
CA HIS A 148 -1.44 2.16 3.53
C HIS A 148 -0.65 3.38 3.96
N ILE A 149 -1.35 4.44 4.35
CA ILE A 149 -0.78 5.73 4.68
C ILE A 149 -1.35 6.14 6.02
N ASP A 150 -0.48 6.35 6.99
CA ASP A 150 -0.85 6.76 8.34
C ASP A 150 -0.07 8.04 8.71
N PRO A 151 -0.73 9.21 8.87
CA PRO A 151 -0.05 10.44 9.24
C PRO A 151 0.52 10.34 10.66
N LEU A 152 1.78 10.74 10.81
CA LEU A 152 2.43 10.81 12.11
C LEU A 152 2.09 12.13 12.80
N ASP A 153 1.93 12.08 14.12
CA ASP A 153 1.85 13.29 14.94
C ASP A 153 3.14 14.10 14.82
N GLN A 154 3.02 15.44 14.88
CA GLN A 154 4.16 16.34 14.71
C GLN A 154 5.28 16.04 15.73
N SER A 155 4.92 15.74 16.98
CA SER A 155 5.87 15.40 18.05
C SER A 155 6.59 14.08 17.77
N GLU A 156 5.89 13.08 17.27
CA GLU A 156 6.47 11.79 16.89
C GLU A 156 7.41 11.96 15.69
N GLY A 157 6.97 12.67 14.64
CA GLY A 157 7.78 12.97 13.47
C GLY A 157 9.08 13.70 13.83
N LEU A 158 9.00 14.74 14.68
CA LEU A 158 10.18 15.46 15.16
C LEU A 158 11.14 14.55 15.96
N SER A 159 10.60 13.67 16.81
CA SER A 159 11.41 12.72 17.58
C SER A 159 12.16 11.74 16.66
N LEU A 160 11.48 11.22 15.62
CA LEU A 160 12.09 10.33 14.63
C LEU A 160 13.25 11.01 13.89
N VAL A 161 13.04 12.23 13.38
CA VAL A 161 14.08 12.97 12.65
C VAL A 161 15.26 13.32 13.55
N LYS A 162 15.00 13.77 14.80
CA LYS A 162 16.08 14.06 15.77
C LYS A 162 16.92 12.82 16.07
N ARG A 163 16.29 11.65 16.21
CA ARG A 163 16.99 10.37 16.40
C ARG A 163 17.84 10.00 15.17
N GLN A 164 17.33 10.25 13.96
CA GLN A 164 18.06 10.01 12.73
C GLN A 164 19.30 10.91 12.60
N ILE A 165 19.15 12.21 12.89
CA ILE A 165 20.27 13.18 12.91
C ILE A 165 21.33 12.72 13.91
N ALA A 166 20.94 12.36 15.14
CA ALA A 166 21.89 11.88 16.16
C ALA A 166 22.66 10.61 15.71
N SER A 167 21.99 9.68 15.01
CA SER A 167 22.62 8.50 14.42
C SER A 167 23.66 8.89 13.36
N MET A 168 23.32 9.84 12.48
CA MET A 168 24.23 10.36 11.46
C MET A 168 25.41 11.11 12.07
N ASP A 169 25.23 11.89 13.14
CA ASP A 169 26.30 12.56 13.87
C ASP A 169 27.33 11.56 14.44
N ILE A 170 26.84 10.45 15.00
CA ILE A 170 27.70 9.35 15.48
C ILE A 170 28.48 8.73 14.32
N GLN A 171 27.82 8.48 13.18
CA GLN A 171 28.47 7.95 11.98
C GLN A 171 29.55 8.89 11.43
N ARG A 172 29.24 10.20 11.29
CA ARG A 172 30.20 11.24 10.89
C ARG A 172 31.40 11.27 11.82
N GLY A 173 31.17 11.28 13.14
CA GLY A 173 32.25 11.28 14.13
C GLY A 173 33.13 10.01 14.08
N ASN A 174 32.55 8.85 13.77
CA ASN A 174 33.31 7.61 13.59
C ASN A 174 34.19 7.65 12.33
N GLU A 175 33.66 8.13 11.20
CA GLU A 175 34.44 8.26 9.96
C GLU A 175 35.55 9.32 10.08
N LEU A 176 35.27 10.48 10.69
CA LEU A 176 36.30 11.49 10.98
C LEU A 176 37.44 10.93 11.83
N ARG A 177 37.13 10.14 12.87
CA ARG A 177 38.15 9.47 13.69
C ARG A 177 38.99 8.47 12.89
N LYS A 178 38.40 7.81 11.90
CA LYS A 178 39.11 6.86 11.01
C LYS A 178 40.00 7.59 10.01
N LEU A 179 39.51 8.66 9.40
CA LEU A 179 40.27 9.51 8.49
C LEU A 179 41.47 10.15 9.20
N ALA A 180 41.27 10.67 10.42
CA ALA A 180 42.34 11.23 11.24
C ALA A 180 43.45 10.21 11.55
N LYS A 181 43.09 8.94 11.83
CA LYS A 181 44.07 7.85 12.02
C LYS A 181 44.85 7.52 10.74
N GLN A 182 44.28 7.81 9.57
CA GLN A 182 44.90 7.60 8.27
C GLN A 182 45.66 8.84 7.77
N GLY A 183 45.67 9.94 8.54
CA GLY A 183 46.26 11.22 8.13
C GLY A 183 45.47 11.92 7.01
N LEU A 184 44.20 11.55 6.80
CA LEU A 184 43.31 12.13 5.81
C LEU A 184 42.44 13.23 6.44
N GLY A 185 42.06 14.21 5.62
CA GLY A 185 41.23 15.35 6.02
C GLY A 185 39.73 15.05 6.02
N GLU A 186 38.94 16.01 6.52
CA GLU A 186 37.48 15.98 6.56
C GLU A 186 36.84 16.07 5.16
N ASP A 187 37.58 16.57 4.18
CA ASP A 187 37.22 16.60 2.77
C ASP A 187 36.99 15.20 2.16
N MET A 188 37.55 14.16 2.79
CA MET A 188 37.38 12.76 2.38
C MET A 188 36.15 12.08 3.00
N LEU A 189 35.30 12.82 3.72
CA LEU A 189 34.03 12.27 4.20
C LEU A 189 33.13 11.89 3.01
N PRO A 190 32.36 10.78 3.11
CA PRO A 190 31.44 10.39 2.05
C PRO A 190 30.42 11.51 1.76
N HIS A 191 30.38 12.00 0.52
CA HIS A 191 29.45 13.05 0.10
C HIS A 191 27.98 12.69 0.36
N GLU A 192 27.60 11.42 0.18
CA GLU A 192 26.25 10.94 0.48
C GLU A 192 25.87 11.10 1.97
N LEU A 193 26.83 10.89 2.89
CA LEU A 193 26.61 11.06 4.32
C LEU A 193 26.43 12.53 4.69
N GLN A 194 27.18 13.43 4.04
CA GLN A 194 27.02 14.87 4.23
C GLN A 194 25.66 15.35 3.69
N ALA A 195 25.34 15.01 2.45
CA ALA A 195 24.07 15.41 1.81
C ALA A 195 22.86 14.90 2.60
N SER A 196 22.85 13.62 3.00
CA SER A 196 21.75 13.04 3.77
C SER A 196 21.59 13.66 5.16
N HIS A 197 22.69 14.12 5.78
CA HIS A 197 22.65 14.84 7.05
C HIS A 197 22.06 16.24 6.91
N ASP A 198 22.48 16.98 5.88
CA ASP A 198 21.95 18.31 5.58
C ASP A 198 20.44 18.26 5.25
N GLU A 199 20.02 17.27 4.45
CA GLU A 199 18.60 16.99 4.17
C GLU A 199 17.81 16.69 5.44
N ALA A 200 18.37 15.90 6.37
CA ALA A 200 17.69 15.58 7.63
C ALA A 200 17.52 16.84 8.52
N ILE A 201 18.52 17.73 8.55
CA ILE A 201 18.42 19.03 9.26
C ILE A 201 17.36 19.91 8.62
N GLN A 202 17.32 19.99 7.29
CA GLN A 202 16.30 20.76 6.57
C GLN A 202 14.90 20.23 6.89
N LEU A 203 14.69 18.92 6.80
CA LEU A 203 13.41 18.27 7.12
C LEU A 203 12.97 18.56 8.56
N ARG A 204 13.90 18.52 9.52
CA ARG A 204 13.59 18.90 10.91
C ARG A 204 13.04 20.33 11.00
N ASN A 205 13.70 21.28 10.33
CA ASN A 205 13.28 22.68 10.36
C ASN A 205 11.91 22.88 9.69
N GLU A 206 11.64 22.18 8.58
CA GLU A 206 10.34 22.21 7.88
C GLU A 206 9.20 21.65 8.75
N LEU A 207 9.47 20.57 9.51
CA LEU A 207 8.52 20.00 10.47
C LEU A 207 8.24 20.94 11.65
N GLU A 208 9.25 21.65 12.16
CA GLU A 208 9.07 22.65 13.23
C GLU A 208 8.25 23.86 12.76
N GLN A 209 8.40 24.25 11.50
CA GLN A 209 7.64 25.34 10.88
C GLN A 209 6.24 24.91 10.39
N SER A 210 5.85 23.64 10.58
CA SER A 210 4.55 23.06 10.20
C SER A 210 4.23 23.11 8.70
N ASN A 211 5.24 23.17 7.83
CA ASN A 211 5.06 23.14 6.37
C ASN A 211 5.11 21.74 5.77
N GLU A 212 5.48 20.73 6.56
CA GLU A 212 5.64 19.34 6.13
C GLU A 212 4.98 18.39 7.13
N LYS A 213 4.53 17.22 6.64
CA LYS A 213 4.03 16.12 7.47
C LYS A 213 4.79 14.84 7.11
N LEU A 214 4.94 13.97 8.10
CA LEU A 214 5.49 12.63 7.90
C LEU A 214 4.38 11.60 7.94
N PHE A 215 4.51 10.55 7.13
CA PHE A 215 3.55 9.47 7.00
C PHE A 215 4.25 8.13 7.15
N SER A 216 3.73 7.26 8.01
CA SER A 216 4.08 5.85 8.03
C SER A 216 3.36 5.15 6.88
N THR A 217 4.13 4.58 5.95
CA THR A 217 3.62 4.04 4.69
C THR A 217 3.99 2.58 4.51
N THR A 218 3.04 1.74 4.09
CA THR A 218 3.26 0.34 3.71
C THR A 218 2.72 0.09 2.30
N ILE A 219 3.55 -0.44 1.40
CA ILE A 219 3.15 -0.76 0.03
C ILE A 219 3.18 -2.28 -0.14
N VAL A 220 2.00 -2.86 -0.38
CA VAL A 220 1.78 -4.29 -0.54
C VAL A 220 1.27 -4.56 -1.95
N ILE A 221 1.84 -5.59 -2.59
CA ILE A 221 1.43 -6.04 -3.91
C ILE A 221 1.03 -7.51 -3.79
N GLY A 222 -0.21 -7.81 -4.14
CA GLY A 222 -0.72 -9.17 -4.28
C GLY A 222 -0.79 -9.57 -5.73
N VAL A 223 -0.36 -10.78 -6.01
CA VAL A 223 -0.54 -11.42 -7.30
C VAL A 223 -1.40 -12.66 -7.09
N ALA A 224 -2.43 -12.82 -7.91
CA ALA A 224 -3.29 -13.99 -7.90
C ALA A 224 -3.17 -14.80 -9.19
N ALA A 225 -3.50 -16.09 -9.09
CA ALA A 225 -3.63 -16.99 -10.23
C ALA A 225 -4.53 -18.18 -9.88
N SER A 226 -5.02 -18.90 -10.90
CA SER A 226 -5.82 -20.12 -10.72
C SER A 226 -4.98 -21.38 -10.54
N THR A 227 -3.68 -21.31 -10.82
CA THR A 227 -2.74 -22.42 -10.56
C THR A 227 -1.44 -21.92 -9.94
N VAL A 228 -0.77 -22.80 -9.18
CA VAL A 228 0.55 -22.51 -8.59
C VAL A 228 1.61 -22.19 -9.64
N ASN A 229 1.61 -22.90 -10.77
CA ASN A 229 2.60 -22.69 -11.83
C ASN A 229 2.43 -21.32 -12.52
N GLU A 230 1.18 -20.90 -12.70
CA GLU A 230 0.86 -19.58 -13.23
C GLU A 230 1.23 -18.49 -12.21
N LEU A 231 0.93 -18.71 -10.92
CA LEU A 231 1.28 -17.77 -9.84
C LEU A 231 2.77 -17.43 -9.85
N VAL A 232 3.64 -18.44 -9.93
CA VAL A 232 5.10 -18.24 -9.95
C VAL A 232 5.51 -17.35 -11.13
N LYS A 233 5.02 -17.65 -12.34
CA LYS A 233 5.31 -16.86 -13.54
C LYS A 233 4.79 -15.42 -13.43
N ASN A 234 3.61 -15.25 -12.87
CA ASN A 234 2.95 -13.95 -12.67
C ASN A 234 3.75 -13.10 -11.68
N VAL A 235 4.18 -13.68 -10.57
CA VAL A 235 4.99 -13.01 -9.55
C VAL A 235 6.35 -12.59 -10.11
N GLU A 236 7.03 -13.48 -10.85
CA GLU A 236 8.28 -13.11 -11.52
C GLU A 236 8.09 -11.95 -12.51
N ARG A 237 6.97 -11.91 -13.24
CA ARG A 237 6.65 -10.81 -14.16
C ARG A 237 6.48 -9.49 -13.41
N VAL A 238 5.75 -9.50 -12.30
CA VAL A 238 5.54 -8.33 -11.43
C VAL A 238 6.88 -7.85 -10.84
N GLN A 239 7.68 -8.76 -10.29
CA GLN A 239 9.02 -8.42 -9.76
C GLN A 239 9.95 -7.84 -10.83
N ARG A 240 9.92 -8.36 -12.06
CA ARG A 240 10.70 -7.80 -13.18
C ARG A 240 10.27 -6.37 -13.50
N VAL A 241 8.97 -6.08 -13.52
CA VAL A 241 8.46 -4.73 -13.78
C VAL A 241 8.90 -3.78 -12.68
N CYS A 242 8.69 -4.12 -11.41
CA CYS A 242 9.13 -3.29 -10.29
C CYS A 242 10.67 -3.12 -10.25
N GLY A 243 11.43 -4.17 -10.56
CA GLY A 243 12.89 -4.14 -10.59
C GLY A 243 13.49 -3.16 -11.61
N LYS A 244 12.82 -2.93 -12.76
CA LYS A 244 13.24 -1.90 -13.73
C LYS A 244 13.27 -0.49 -13.14
N HIS A 245 12.44 -0.26 -12.11
CA HIS A 245 12.30 1.01 -11.41
C HIS A 245 12.97 0.98 -10.04
N SER A 246 13.94 0.08 -9.83
CA SER A 246 14.65 -0.11 -8.57
C SER A 246 13.74 -0.43 -7.36
N CYS A 247 12.54 -0.93 -7.62
CA CYS A 247 11.58 -1.34 -6.60
C CYS A 247 11.71 -2.84 -6.36
N ASN A 248 12.60 -3.22 -5.44
CA ASN A 248 12.83 -4.62 -5.10
C ASN A 248 11.75 -5.12 -4.15
N LEU A 249 10.86 -5.98 -4.65
CA LEU A 249 9.78 -6.58 -3.88
C LEU A 249 10.26 -7.81 -3.11
N GLU A 250 9.92 -7.86 -1.82
CA GLU A 250 10.20 -9.00 -0.94
C GLU A 250 8.91 -9.78 -0.67
N ILE A 251 8.97 -11.11 -0.72
CA ILE A 251 7.82 -11.98 -0.41
C ILE A 251 7.55 -11.95 1.11
N LEU A 252 6.30 -11.74 1.50
CA LEU A 252 5.84 -11.75 2.90
C LEU A 252 5.76 -13.17 3.47
N ARG A 253 6.91 -13.87 3.58
CA ARG A 253 6.93 -15.27 4.04
C ARG A 253 6.36 -15.40 5.45
N PHE A 254 5.50 -16.38 5.66
CA PHE A 254 4.71 -16.64 6.88
C PHE A 254 3.76 -15.51 7.31
N MET A 255 3.63 -14.46 6.49
CA MET A 255 2.74 -13.32 6.71
C MET A 255 1.77 -13.14 5.54
N GLN A 256 1.55 -14.20 4.76
CA GLN A 256 0.74 -14.15 3.55
C GLN A 256 -0.73 -13.81 3.83
N LEU A 257 -1.26 -14.27 4.98
CA LEU A 257 -2.61 -13.93 5.42
C LEU A 257 -2.70 -12.44 5.83
N ASN A 258 -1.70 -11.92 6.55
CA ASN A 258 -1.62 -10.48 6.86
C ASN A 258 -1.50 -9.65 5.57
N GLY A 259 -0.69 -10.12 4.61
CA GLY A 259 -0.55 -9.55 3.28
C GLY A 259 -1.89 -9.51 2.54
N LEU A 260 -2.63 -10.61 2.51
CA LEU A 260 -3.94 -10.67 1.86
C LEU A 260 -4.94 -9.72 2.52
N ASN A 261 -4.99 -9.69 3.85
CA ASN A 261 -5.85 -8.76 4.59
C ASN A 261 -5.51 -7.29 4.29
N ALA A 262 -4.22 -6.95 4.14
CA ALA A 262 -3.78 -5.61 3.78
C ALA A 262 -4.15 -5.21 2.33
N LEU A 263 -4.45 -6.17 1.45
CA LEU A 263 -4.95 -5.89 0.10
C LEU A 263 -6.46 -5.63 0.07
N LEU A 264 -7.20 -6.09 1.08
CA LEU A 264 -8.63 -5.84 1.16
C LEU A 264 -8.88 -4.35 1.45
N PRO A 265 -9.85 -3.70 0.78
CA PRO A 265 -10.17 -2.28 0.96
C PRO A 265 -10.98 -2.03 2.27
N LEU A 266 -10.39 -2.47 3.38
CA LEU A 266 -10.93 -2.41 4.74
C LEU A 266 -10.18 -1.43 5.63
N GLY A 267 -9.05 -0.89 5.16
CA GLY A 267 -8.25 0.09 5.90
C GLY A 267 -7.48 -0.49 7.08
N ARG A 268 -7.20 -1.80 7.07
CA ARG A 268 -6.44 -2.49 8.12
C ARG A 268 -5.13 -3.03 7.56
N ASN A 269 -4.03 -2.77 8.27
CA ASN A 269 -2.72 -3.29 7.95
C ASN A 269 -2.01 -3.79 9.22
N ASP A 270 -1.86 -5.10 9.34
CA ASP A 270 -1.14 -5.73 10.46
C ASP A 270 0.31 -6.11 10.09
N ILE A 271 0.86 -5.59 8.98
CA ILE A 271 2.23 -5.90 8.56
C ILE A 271 3.20 -4.95 9.30
N PRO A 272 4.19 -5.47 10.05
CA PRO A 272 5.14 -4.67 10.82
C PRO A 272 6.29 -4.16 9.93
N ILE A 273 5.97 -3.71 8.72
CA ILE A 273 6.94 -3.22 7.74
C ILE A 273 6.38 -1.91 7.21
N ASN A 274 6.96 -0.80 7.65
CA ASN A 274 6.58 0.53 7.19
C ASN A 274 7.80 1.39 6.86
N ARG A 275 7.55 2.49 6.17
CA ARG A 275 8.52 3.53 5.86
C ARG A 275 7.93 4.89 6.13
N THR A 276 8.72 5.74 6.76
CA THR A 276 8.37 7.14 6.93
C THR A 276 8.64 7.90 5.64
N LEU A 277 7.64 8.60 5.13
CA LEU A 277 7.71 9.43 3.92
C LEU A 277 7.22 10.84 4.19
N THR A 278 7.74 11.80 3.45
CA THR A 278 7.24 13.18 3.40
C THR A 278 6.01 13.28 2.51
N THR A 279 5.27 14.38 2.60
CA THR A 279 4.12 14.66 1.72
C THR A 279 4.53 14.61 0.25
N ALA A 280 5.67 15.21 -0.11
CA ALA A 280 6.15 15.26 -1.48
C ALA A 280 6.48 13.86 -2.04
N ALA A 281 7.15 13.01 -1.25
CA ALA A 281 7.47 11.65 -1.66
C ALA A 281 6.22 10.79 -1.85
N LEU A 282 5.22 10.98 -0.98
CA LEU A 282 3.95 10.27 -1.05
C LEU A 282 3.13 10.69 -2.28
N ALA A 283 3.08 11.99 -2.58
CA ALA A 283 2.31 12.52 -3.71
C ALA A 283 2.74 11.90 -5.06
N ILE A 284 4.03 11.62 -5.23
CA ILE A 284 4.57 10.96 -6.43
C ILE A 284 4.01 9.54 -6.63
N MET A 285 3.62 8.86 -5.55
CA MET A 285 3.10 7.49 -5.58
C MET A 285 1.58 7.41 -5.69
N MET A 286 0.86 8.53 -5.66
CA MET A 286 -0.59 8.51 -5.68
C MET A 286 -1.09 8.19 -7.09
N PRO A 287 -1.83 7.08 -7.29
CA PRO A 287 -2.20 6.61 -8.62
C PRO A 287 -3.43 7.35 -9.17
N PHE A 288 -3.57 8.66 -8.97
CA PHE A 288 -4.77 9.42 -9.38
C PHE A 288 -4.52 10.47 -10.47
N THR A 289 -3.28 10.56 -10.97
CA THR A 289 -2.89 11.34 -12.14
C THR A 289 -2.89 10.54 -13.45
#